data_AF-A0A2V9PTE1-F1
#
_entry.id   AF-A0A2V9PTE1-F1
#
_cell.length_a   1.000
_cell.length_b   1.000
_cell.length_c   1.000
_cell.angle_alpha   90.00
_cell.angle_beta   90.00
_cell.angle_gamma   90.00
#
_symmetry.space_group_name_H-M   'P 1'
#
loop_
_entity.id
_entity.type
_entity.pdbx_description
1 polymer ?
#
loop_
_entity_poly.entity_id
_entity_poly.type
_entity_poly.pdbx_seq_one_letter_code
_entity_poly.pdbx_strand_id
1 'polypeptide(L)'
;MRHRIGTEGLSKTAEYQWQVGDQWCRLSAQTVGVPIYPQEASLEQFITEHYWGYSTQRSGGCLEYHVSHRPWQVWATTTVGFEGEAGALYGGELATVLQRRPDCAFVAGGSPVTIFTGNKVQ
;
A
#
# COMPACT_ATOMS: atom_id res chain seq x y z
N MET A 1 9.44 -8.55 -13.33
CA MET A 1 8.97 -7.36 -12.58
C MET A 1 9.88 -6.19 -12.90
N ARG A 2 9.34 -4.97 -12.98
CA ARG A 2 10.10 -3.73 -13.16
C ARG A 2 9.43 -2.60 -12.37
N HIS A 3 10.20 -1.57 -12.04
CA HIS A 3 9.66 -0.38 -11.39
C HIS A 3 10.35 0.87 -11.92
N ARG A 4 9.68 2.01 -11.77
CA ARG A 4 10.22 3.35 -12.03
C ARG A 4 9.82 4.26 -10.87
N ILE A 5 10.81 4.81 -10.20
CA ILE A 5 10.61 5.87 -9.21
C ILE A 5 11.37 7.10 -9.70
N GLY A 6 10.66 8.22 -9.83
CA GLY A 6 11.21 9.48 -10.32
C GLY A 6 10.88 10.62 -9.37
N THR A 7 11.70 11.67 -9.41
CA THR A 7 11.42 12.95 -8.75
C THR A 7 11.66 14.06 -9.75
N GLU A 8 10.66 14.91 -9.95
CA GLU A 8 10.67 16.07 -10.84
C GLU A 8 10.19 17.29 -10.06
N GLY A 9 11.14 18.14 -9.65
CA GLY A 9 10.85 19.22 -8.69
C GLY A 9 10.30 18.67 -7.38
N LEU A 10 9.08 19.08 -7.03
CA LEU A 10 8.37 18.60 -5.84
C LEU A 10 7.53 17.34 -6.09
N SER A 11 7.30 16.98 -7.36
CA SER A 11 6.50 15.81 -7.73
C SER A 11 7.34 14.54 -7.72
N LYS A 12 6.72 13.43 -7.34
CA LYS A 12 7.28 12.08 -7.41
C LYS A 12 6.39 11.24 -8.31
N THR A 13 7.02 10.34 -9.06
CA THR A 13 6.32 9.28 -9.79
C THR A 13 6.74 7.95 -9.20
N ALA A 14 5.78 7.08 -8.93
CA ALA A 14 6.02 5.69 -8.54
C ALA A 14 5.22 4.79 -9.47
N GLU A 15 5.90 3.85 -10.13
CA GLU A 15 5.28 2.87 -11.00
C GLU A 15 5.89 1.49 -10.74
N TYR A 16 5.03 0.50 -10.57
CA TYR A 16 5.41 -0.90 -10.43
C TYR A 16 4.68 -1.71 -11.48
N GLN A 17 5.40 -2.61 -12.14
CA GLN A 17 4.84 -3.50 -13.14
C GLN A 17 5.33 -4.92 -12.94
N TRP A 18 4.42 -5.88 -13.06
CA TRP A 18 4.69 -7.30 -12.93
C TRP A 18 3.88 -8.09 -13.95
N GLN A 19 4.33 -9.32 -14.21
CA GLN A 19 3.73 -10.18 -15.22
C GLN A 19 3.01 -11.33 -14.53
N VAL A 20 1.82 -11.67 -15.02
CA VAL A 20 0.97 -12.78 -14.57
C VAL A 20 0.61 -13.59 -15.81
N GLY A 21 1.20 -14.77 -15.96
CA GLY A 21 1.16 -15.49 -17.24
C GLY A 21 1.78 -14.63 -18.35
N ASP A 22 1.00 -14.35 -19.40
CA ASP A 22 1.43 -13.50 -20.53
C ASP A 22 0.95 -12.04 -20.41
N GLN A 23 0.28 -11.67 -19.31
CA GLN A 23 -0.30 -10.35 -19.12
C GLN A 23 0.55 -9.49 -18.18
N TRP A 24 0.70 -8.21 -18.51
CA TRP A 24 1.32 -7.23 -17.63
C TRP A 24 0.28 -6.53 -16.77
N CYS A 25 0.59 -6.39 -15.47
CA CYS A 25 -0.12 -5.52 -14.54
C CYS A 25 0.76 -4.31 -14.23
N ARG A 26 0.12 -3.16 -13.98
CA ARG A 26 0.76 -1.89 -13.63
C ARG A 26 0.00 -1.22 -12.49
N LEU A 27 0.74 -0.76 -11.48
CA LEU A 27 0.26 0.15 -10.44
C LEU A 27 1.08 1.44 -10.54
N SER A 28 0.41 2.59 -10.58
CA SER A 28 1.06 3.88 -10.78
C SER A 28 0.48 4.97 -9.88
N ALA A 29 1.34 5.90 -9.48
CA ALA A 29 0.97 7.11 -8.77
C ALA A 29 1.90 8.28 -9.13
N GLN A 30 1.32 9.46 -9.32
CA GLN A 30 2.02 10.74 -9.44
C GLN A 30 1.60 11.63 -8.28
N THR A 31 2.59 12.16 -7.56
CA THR A 31 2.37 13.00 -6.39
C THR A 31 2.35 14.48 -6.73
N VAL A 32 1.77 15.28 -5.82
CA VAL A 32 1.77 16.73 -5.89
C VAL A 32 2.19 17.35 -4.57
N GLY A 33 2.87 18.50 -4.65
CA GLY A 33 3.22 19.31 -3.48
C GLY A 33 4.30 18.68 -2.59
N VAL A 34 4.27 19.07 -1.32
CA VAL A 34 5.18 18.57 -0.28
C VAL A 34 4.47 17.53 0.58
N PRO A 35 5.20 16.56 1.17
CA PRO A 35 4.56 15.57 2.01
C PRO A 35 4.12 16.20 3.34
N ILE A 36 3.00 15.72 3.87
CA ILE A 36 2.43 16.18 5.15
C ILE A 36 2.20 14.98 6.06
N TYR A 37 2.18 15.20 7.37
CA TYR A 37 1.64 14.18 8.25
C TYR A 37 0.13 14.04 8.00
N PRO A 38 -0.41 12.81 7.94
CA PRO A 38 -1.84 12.59 7.84
C PRO A 38 -2.62 13.36 8.90
N GLN A 39 -3.79 13.88 8.52
CA GLN A 39 -4.68 14.54 9.48
C GLN A 39 -5.29 13.52 10.43
N GLU A 40 -5.62 13.94 11.65
CA GLU A 40 -6.32 13.08 12.60
C GLU A 40 -7.68 12.64 12.05
N ALA A 41 -8.03 11.37 12.26
CA ALA A 41 -9.23 10.71 11.74
C ALA A 41 -9.35 10.68 10.20
N SER A 42 -8.25 10.87 9.46
CA SER A 42 -8.21 10.72 8.00
C SER A 42 -8.04 9.26 7.56
N LEU A 43 -8.37 8.96 6.30
CA LEU A 43 -8.12 7.64 5.70
C LEU A 43 -6.62 7.37 5.61
N GLU A 44 -5.82 8.39 5.31
CA GLU A 44 -4.36 8.30 5.29
C GLU A 44 -3.82 7.85 6.65
N GLN A 45 -4.28 8.47 7.74
CA GLN A 45 -3.87 8.10 9.10
C GLN A 45 -4.35 6.68 9.44
N PHE A 46 -5.59 6.34 9.11
CA PHE A 46 -6.14 5.00 9.36
C PHE A 46 -5.32 3.90 8.67
N ILE A 47 -4.88 4.15 7.43
CA ILE A 47 -4.09 3.19 6.66
C ILE A 47 -2.63 3.14 7.13
N THR A 48 -1.99 4.28 7.45
CA THR A 48 -0.56 4.28 7.81
C THR A 48 -0.29 3.96 9.27
N GLU A 49 -1.17 4.29 10.19
CA GLU A 49 -0.94 4.11 11.64
C GLU A 49 -1.61 2.83 12.17
N HIS A 50 -1.35 1.71 11.47
CA HIS A 50 -1.83 0.38 11.85
C HIS A 50 -0.69 -0.46 12.45
N TYR A 51 -0.68 -0.60 13.77
CA TYR A 51 0.46 -1.16 14.51
C TYR A 51 0.33 -2.65 14.86
N TRP A 52 -0.72 -3.34 14.43
CA TRP A 52 -0.92 -4.76 14.72
C TRP A 52 -1.05 -5.56 13.43
N GLY A 53 -0.29 -6.64 13.33
CA GLY A 53 -0.37 -7.60 12.23
C GLY A 53 -0.86 -8.95 12.74
N TYR A 54 -1.56 -9.68 11.88
CA TYR A 54 -2.10 -11.00 12.18
C TYR A 54 -1.63 -11.99 11.12
N SER A 55 -1.19 -13.16 11.57
CA SER A 55 -0.72 -14.22 10.67
C SER A 55 -1.22 -15.58 11.11
N THR A 56 -1.64 -16.39 10.15
CA THR A 56 -2.05 -17.78 10.39
C THR A 56 -0.83 -18.66 10.64
N GLN A 57 -0.88 -19.46 11.70
CA GLN A 57 0.12 -20.48 11.98
C GLN A 57 -0.24 -21.81 11.31
N ARG A 58 0.78 -22.64 11.05
CA ARG A 58 0.61 -23.98 10.45
C ARG A 58 -0.39 -24.87 11.19
N SER A 59 -0.53 -24.70 12.50
CA SER A 59 -1.47 -25.46 13.32
C SER A 59 -2.88 -24.86 13.39
N GLY A 60 -3.21 -23.90 12.53
CA GLY A 60 -4.53 -23.26 12.48
C GLY A 60 -4.74 -22.14 13.53
N GLY A 61 -3.76 -21.84 14.36
CA GLY A 61 -3.81 -20.71 15.30
C GLY A 61 -3.52 -19.37 14.64
N CYS A 62 -3.88 -18.27 15.29
CA CYS A 62 -3.53 -16.91 14.87
C CYS A 62 -2.42 -16.34 15.75
N LEU A 63 -1.41 -15.74 15.14
CA LEU A 63 -0.38 -14.96 15.82
C LEU A 63 -0.66 -13.47 15.58
N GLU A 64 -0.84 -12.72 16.64
CA GLU A 64 -0.86 -11.26 16.63
C GLU A 64 0.53 -10.73 16.97
N TYR A 65 1.05 -9.80 16.18
CA TYR A 65 2.34 -9.16 16.44
C TYR A 65 2.24 -7.65 16.31
N HIS A 66 3.00 -6.95 17.15
CA HIS A 66 3.08 -5.50 17.11
C HIS A 66 4.14 -5.05 16.10
N VAL A 67 3.86 -3.97 15.39
CA VAL A 67 4.77 -3.25 14.50
C VAL A 67 4.87 -1.81 15.00
N SER A 68 6.09 -1.33 15.19
CA SER A 68 6.32 0.08 15.52
C SER A 68 7.09 0.77 14.39
N HIS A 69 6.65 1.96 14.03
CA HIS A 69 7.33 2.85 13.11
C HIS A 69 7.12 4.30 13.55
N ARG A 70 7.94 5.21 13.02
CA ARG A 70 7.65 6.65 13.15
C ARG A 70 6.49 6.99 12.22
N PRO A 71 5.61 7.94 12.56
CA PRO A 71 4.55 8.37 11.66
C PRO A 71 5.14 8.76 10.29
N TRP A 72 4.46 8.36 9.22
CA TRP A 72 4.94 8.65 7.87
C TRP A 72 4.29 9.92 7.34
N GLN A 73 5.10 10.78 6.74
CA GLN A 73 4.53 11.83 5.90
C GLN A 73 4.05 11.19 4.58
N VAL A 74 2.92 11.69 4.09
CA VAL A 74 2.28 11.23 2.86
C VAL A 74 2.21 12.37 1.85
N TRP A 75 2.44 12.04 0.57
CA TRP A 75 2.10 12.92 -0.52
C TRP A 75 0.71 12.60 -1.05
N ALA A 76 -0.09 13.64 -1.27
CA ALA A 76 -1.29 13.54 -2.08
C ALA A 76 -0.93 13.16 -3.53
N THR A 77 -1.86 12.50 -4.22
CA THR A 77 -1.69 12.07 -5.61
C THR A 77 -2.67 12.80 -6.54
N THR A 78 -2.21 13.09 -7.76
CA THR A 78 -3.04 13.70 -8.82
C THR A 78 -3.47 12.69 -9.85
N THR A 79 -2.59 11.75 -10.18
CA THR A 79 -2.82 10.67 -11.14
C THR A 79 -2.48 9.36 -10.47
N VAL A 80 -3.44 8.45 -10.41
CA VAL A 80 -3.26 7.09 -9.88
C VAL A 80 -3.98 6.10 -10.77
N GLY A 81 -3.49 4.88 -10.83
CA GLY A 81 -4.10 3.88 -11.67
C GLY A 81 -3.58 2.48 -11.42
N PHE A 82 -4.48 1.53 -11.62
CA PHE A 82 -4.17 0.13 -11.78
C PHE A 82 -4.57 -0.31 -13.19
N GLU A 83 -3.71 -1.04 -13.87
CA GLU A 83 -3.98 -1.67 -15.18
C GLU A 83 -3.63 -3.16 -15.08
N GLY A 84 -4.45 -4.02 -15.68
CA GLY A 84 -4.21 -5.46 -15.75
C GLY A 84 -5.38 -6.31 -15.28
N GLU A 85 -5.27 -7.63 -15.50
CA GLU A 85 -6.29 -8.61 -15.14
C GLU A 85 -6.16 -9.05 -13.68
N ALA A 86 -6.69 -8.22 -12.78
CA ALA A 86 -6.72 -8.51 -11.35
C ALA A 86 -7.52 -9.79 -10.99
N GLY A 87 -8.42 -10.25 -11.86
CA GLY A 87 -9.25 -11.43 -11.61
C GLY A 87 -8.42 -12.70 -11.43
N ALA A 88 -7.34 -12.85 -12.21
CA ALA A 88 -6.42 -13.98 -12.11
C ALA A 88 -5.55 -13.93 -10.84
N LEU A 89 -5.37 -12.75 -10.24
CA LEU A 89 -4.54 -12.53 -9.05
C LEU A 89 -5.34 -12.67 -7.75
N TYR A 90 -6.52 -12.05 -7.73
CA TYR A 90 -7.27 -11.75 -6.51
C TYR A 90 -8.75 -12.17 -6.59
N GLY A 91 -9.17 -12.79 -7.70
CA GLY A 91 -10.58 -13.16 -7.93
C GLY A 91 -11.44 -12.00 -8.43
N GLY A 92 -12.65 -12.32 -8.87
CA GLY A 92 -13.53 -11.36 -9.56
C GLY A 92 -14.02 -10.20 -8.70
N GLU A 93 -14.23 -10.42 -7.40
CA GLU A 93 -14.68 -9.37 -6.47
C GLU A 93 -13.62 -8.28 -6.31
N LEU A 94 -12.38 -8.65 -5.99
CA LEU A 94 -11.28 -7.70 -5.86
C LEU A 94 -10.91 -7.07 -7.20
N ALA A 95 -11.02 -7.81 -8.30
CA ALA A 95 -10.84 -7.22 -9.63
C ALA A 95 -11.83 -6.08 -9.90
N THR A 96 -13.09 -6.26 -9.51
CA THR A 96 -14.12 -5.21 -9.65
C THR A 96 -13.76 -3.96 -8.83
N VAL A 97 -13.22 -4.15 -7.62
CA VAL A 97 -12.77 -3.03 -6.77
C VAL A 97 -11.56 -2.32 -7.38
N LEU A 98 -10.55 -3.06 -7.85
CA LEU A 98 -9.31 -2.49 -8.39
C LEU A 98 -9.50 -1.75 -9.72
N GLN A 99 -10.58 -2.02 -10.46
CA GLN A 99 -10.93 -1.31 -11.69
C GLN A 99 -11.69 0.00 -11.45
N ARG A 100 -12.07 0.30 -10.19
CA ARG A 100 -12.72 1.56 -9.84
C ARG A 100 -11.68 2.64 -9.52
N ARG A 101 -12.11 3.90 -9.60
CA ARG A 101 -11.33 5.01 -9.04
C ARG A 101 -11.19 4.78 -7.52
N PRO A 102 -9.97 4.87 -6.96
CA PRO A 102 -9.77 4.70 -5.53
C PRO A 102 -10.41 5.84 -4.74
N ASP A 103 -10.97 5.50 -3.57
CA ASP A 103 -11.54 6.49 -2.64
C ASP A 103 -10.45 7.31 -1.93
N CYS A 104 -9.26 6.73 -1.77
CA CYS A 104 -8.07 7.37 -1.19
C CYS A 104 -6.82 6.83 -1.89
N ALA A 105 -5.89 7.71 -2.24
CA ALA A 105 -4.61 7.32 -2.81
C ALA A 105 -3.50 8.32 -2.45
N PHE A 106 -2.43 7.81 -1.86
CA PHE A 106 -1.29 8.60 -1.41
C PHE A 106 0.00 7.79 -1.53
N VAL A 107 1.14 8.47 -1.50
CA VAL A 107 2.45 7.84 -1.40
C VAL A 107 3.03 8.15 -0.03
N ALA A 108 3.41 7.12 0.74
CA ALA A 108 4.06 7.29 2.02
C ALA A 108 5.59 7.33 1.85
N GLY A 109 6.27 8.20 2.61
CA GLY A 109 7.74 8.23 2.63
C GLY A 109 8.38 6.98 3.24
N GLY A 110 7.64 6.27 4.09
CA GLY A 110 8.13 5.11 4.81
C GLY A 110 9.15 5.46 5.89
N SER A 111 9.58 4.45 6.64
CA SER A 111 10.65 4.54 7.63
C SER A 111 11.20 3.14 7.90
N PRO A 112 12.34 3.01 8.62
CA PRO A 112 12.64 1.77 9.33
C PRO A 112 11.47 1.37 10.24
N VAL A 113 11.23 0.08 10.35
CA VAL A 113 10.17 -0.51 11.18
C VAL A 113 10.78 -1.52 12.15
N THR A 114 10.18 -1.64 13.33
CA THR A 114 10.49 -2.68 14.32
C THR A 114 9.31 -3.62 14.41
N ILE A 115 9.56 -4.91 14.18
CA ILE A 115 8.55 -5.97 14.31
C ILE A 115 8.85 -6.74 15.58
N PHE A 116 7.87 -6.83 16.47
CA PHE A 116 7.99 -7.56 17.72
C PHE A 116 7.56 -9.01 17.53
N THR A 117 8.11 -9.91 18.35
CA THR A 117 7.65 -11.30 18.40
C THR A 117 6.17 -11.32 18.77
N GLY A 118 5.37 -12.04 18.00
CA GLY A 118 3.93 -12.11 18.23
C GLY A 118 3.54 -13.06 19.37
N ASN A 119 2.29 -12.91 19.80
CA ASN A 119 1.61 -13.79 20.74
C ASN A 119 0.46 -14.53 20.05
N LYS A 120 0.12 -15.72 20.55
CA LYS A 120 -1.07 -16.44 20.06
C LYS A 120 -2.33 -15.73 20.55
N VAL A 121 -3.26 -15.47 19.63
CA VAL A 121 -4.62 -15.01 19.97
C VAL A 121 -5.42 -16.21 20.48
N GLN A 122 -6.11 -16.05 21.61
CA GLN A 122 -6.96 -17.08 22.23
C GLN A 122 -8.38 -17.06 21.64
#